data_AF-U1QNW0-F1
#
_entry.id   AF-U1QNW0-F1
#
_cell.length_a   1.000
_cell.length_b   1.000
_cell.length_c   1.000
_cell.angle_alpha   90.00
_cell.angle_beta   90.00
_cell.angle_gamma   90.00
#
_symmetry.space_group_name_H-M   'P 1'
#
loop_
_entity.id
_entity.type
_entity.pdbx_description
1 polymer ?
#
loop_
_entity_poly.entity_id
_entity_poly.type
_entity_poly.pdbx_seq_one_letter_code
_entity_poly.pdbx_strand_id
1 'polypeptide(L)'
;MFDNDSTSDTMPYMEIQESQVDVAHEATVGKIGDEDVFYLQSRGLDDDDAKQMIVAGFIEPITEELPIEYAVELNRLIELEMEGSLG
;
A
#
# COMPACT_ATOMS: atom_id res chain seq x y z
N MET A 1 -5.59 -4.82 0.21
CA MET A 1 -5.96 -6.17 0.72
C MET A 1 -5.63 -7.19 -0.34
N PHE A 2 -5.07 -8.35 0.05
CA PHE A 2 -4.55 -9.35 -0.89
C PHE A 2 -5.56 -10.46 -1.19
N ASP A 3 -6.35 -10.88 -0.21
CA ASP A 3 -7.33 -11.95 -0.32
C ASP A 3 -8.66 -11.55 0.33
N ASN A 4 -9.57 -12.52 0.47
CA ASN A 4 -10.89 -12.31 1.07
C ASN A 4 -10.89 -12.56 2.60
N ASP A 5 -9.79 -13.08 3.15
CA ASP A 5 -9.64 -13.38 4.58
C ASP A 5 -8.99 -12.20 5.34
N SER A 6 -8.23 -11.38 4.61
CA SER A 6 -7.65 -10.12 5.05
C SER A 6 -8.72 -9.22 5.66
N THR A 7 -8.37 -8.51 6.73
CA THR A 7 -9.22 -7.51 7.38
C THR A 7 -8.42 -6.24 7.63
N SER A 8 -9.06 -5.07 7.49
CA SER A 8 -8.47 -3.76 7.75
C SER A 8 -9.41 -2.94 8.62
N ASP A 9 -9.03 -2.70 9.88
CA ASP A 9 -9.78 -1.88 10.83
C ASP A 9 -9.17 -0.48 10.91
N THR A 10 -9.95 0.55 10.56
CA THR A 10 -9.55 1.96 10.68
C THR A 10 -10.51 2.67 11.61
N MET A 11 -10.01 3.08 12.78
CA MET A 11 -10.82 3.71 13.85
C MET A 11 -10.30 5.12 14.14
N PRO A 12 -10.68 6.14 13.35
CA PRO A 12 -10.21 7.50 13.57
C PRO A 12 -10.88 8.12 14.80
N TYR A 13 -10.13 8.98 15.49
CA TYR A 13 -10.63 9.79 16.59
C TYR A 13 -10.18 11.24 16.38
N MET A 14 -11.11 12.18 16.53
CA MET A 14 -10.83 13.61 16.43
C MET A 14 -11.47 14.33 17.63
N GLU A 15 -10.64 15.05 18.38
CA GLU A 15 -11.09 15.95 19.44
C GLU A 15 -10.61 17.36 19.11
N ILE A 16 -11.54 18.26 18.81
CA ILE A 16 -11.26 19.62 18.34
C ILE A 16 -11.74 20.61 19.40
N GLN A 17 -10.80 21.35 19.99
CA GLN A 17 -11.06 22.32 21.06
C GLN A 17 -10.83 23.78 20.61
N GLU A 18 -10.94 24.04 19.29
CA GLU A 18 -10.80 25.38 18.71
C GLU A 18 -12.06 25.75 17.90
N SER A 19 -12.38 27.04 17.91
CA SER A 19 -13.59 27.62 17.34
C SER A 19 -13.51 27.94 15.84
N GLN A 20 -12.31 28.10 15.29
CA GLN A 20 -12.09 28.44 13.87
C GLN A 20 -11.00 27.56 13.28
N VAL A 21 -11.38 26.37 12.82
CA VAL A 21 -10.47 25.43 12.15
C VAL A 21 -11.16 24.73 10.99
N ASP A 22 -10.36 24.35 10.00
CA ASP A 22 -10.74 23.41 8.96
C ASP A 22 -10.03 22.08 9.23
N VAL A 23 -10.80 21.00 9.34
CA VAL A 23 -10.29 19.65 9.59
C VAL A 23 -10.97 18.68 8.64
N ALA A 24 -10.16 17.88 7.95
CA ALA A 24 -10.63 16.78 7.12
C ALA A 24 -9.86 15.51 7.50
N HIS A 25 -10.56 14.38 7.44
CA HIS A 25 -9.97 13.06 7.58
C HIS A 25 -10.39 12.22 6.38
N GLU A 26 -9.43 11.50 5.80
CA GLU A 26 -9.66 10.56 4.71
C GLU A 26 -9.02 9.23 5.05
N ALA A 27 -9.73 8.15 4.73
CA ALA A 27 -9.25 6.78 4.81
C ALA A 27 -9.84 6.02 3.63
N THR A 28 -8.99 5.24 2.95
CA THR A 28 -9.40 4.38 1.83
C THR A 28 -8.90 2.97 2.10
N VAL A 29 -9.79 2.00 1.93
CA VAL A 29 -9.47 0.57 1.96
C VAL A 29 -9.82 -0.01 0.60
N GLY A 30 -8.89 -0.73 0.00
CA GLY A 30 -9.06 -1.35 -1.30
C GLY A 30 -8.43 -2.73 -1.37
N LYS A 31 -8.96 -3.58 -2.24
CA LYS A 31 -8.33 -4.84 -2.64
C LYS A 31 -7.48 -4.60 -3.88
N ILE A 32 -6.38 -5.35 -4.02
CA ILE A 32 -5.68 -5.40 -5.31
C ILE A 32 -6.64 -5.95 -6.36
N GLY A 33 -6.80 -5.23 -7.46
CA GLY A 33 -7.73 -5.60 -8.52
C GLY A 33 -7.23 -6.79 -9.32
N ASP A 34 -8.09 -7.81 -9.49
CA ASP A 34 -7.76 -8.98 -10.31
C ASP A 34 -7.47 -8.58 -11.77
N GLU A 35 -8.12 -7.51 -12.27
CA GLU A 35 -7.87 -6.96 -13.61
C GLU A 35 -6.47 -6.35 -13.75
N ASP A 36 -5.98 -5.66 -12.71
CA ASP A 36 -4.64 -5.05 -12.71
C ASP A 36 -3.54 -6.12 -12.69
N VAL A 37 -3.72 -7.15 -11.86
CA VAL A 37 -2.83 -8.31 -11.80
C VAL A 37 -2.85 -9.06 -13.12
N PHE A 38 -4.04 -9.35 -13.67
CA PHE A 38 -4.18 -10.01 -14.96
C PHE A 38 -3.52 -9.21 -16.09
N TYR A 39 -3.65 -7.89 -16.07
CA TYR A 39 -3.01 -7.02 -17.05
C TYR A 39 -1.49 -7.13 -16.98
N LEU A 40 -0.90 -7.05 -15.78
CA LEU A 40 0.55 -7.18 -15.57
C LEU A 40 1.06 -8.59 -15.95
N GLN A 41 0.32 -9.64 -15.61
CA GLN A 41 0.62 -11.00 -16.03
C GLN A 41 0.59 -11.17 -17.54
N SER A 42 -0.34 -10.52 -18.23
CA SER A 42 -0.38 -10.52 -19.71
C SER A 42 0.87 -9.88 -20.34
N ARG A 43 1.62 -9.09 -19.58
CA ARG A 43 2.91 -8.49 -19.97
C ARG A 43 4.12 -9.34 -19.58
N GLY A 44 3.89 -10.52 -19.00
CA GLY A 44 4.93 -11.52 -18.71
C GLY A 44 5.47 -11.48 -17.28
N LEU A 45 4.86 -10.72 -16.38
CA LEU A 45 5.12 -10.82 -14.94
C LEU A 45 4.41 -12.06 -14.39
N ASP A 46 5.00 -12.71 -13.39
CA ASP A 46 4.24 -13.70 -12.62
C ASP A 46 3.31 -13.02 -11.61
N ASP A 47 2.52 -13.82 -10.89
CA ASP A 47 1.52 -13.30 -9.95
C ASP A 47 2.14 -12.48 -8.81
N ASP A 48 3.27 -12.93 -8.29
CA ASP A 48 3.95 -12.32 -7.16
C ASP A 48 4.65 -11.03 -7.60
N ASP A 49 5.35 -11.05 -8.73
CA ASP A 49 5.97 -9.86 -9.33
C ASP A 49 4.92 -8.79 -9.68
N ALA A 50 3.76 -9.20 -10.21
CA ALA A 50 2.67 -8.30 -10.54
C ALA A 50 2.11 -7.61 -9.28
N LYS A 51 1.83 -8.38 -8.22
CA LYS A 51 1.37 -7.84 -6.93
C LYS A 51 2.43 -6.94 -6.29
N GLN A 52 3.70 -7.32 -6.34
CA GLN A 52 4.80 -6.52 -5.83
C GLN A 52 4.91 -5.17 -6.55
N MET A 53 4.77 -5.16 -7.87
CA MET A 53 4.76 -3.92 -8.64
C MET A 53 3.59 -3.00 -8.26
N ILE A 54 2.39 -3.55 -8.04
CA ILE A 54 1.21 -2.78 -7.61
C ILE A 54 1.46 -2.18 -6.22
N VAL A 55 1.97 -2.97 -5.27
CA VAL A 55 2.28 -2.49 -3.91
C VAL A 55 3.38 -1.42 -3.95
N ALA A 56 4.42 -1.61 -4.75
CA ALA A 56 5.50 -0.63 -4.93
C ALA A 56 4.96 0.72 -5.44
N GLY A 57 4.05 0.71 -6.42
CA GLY A 57 3.39 1.93 -6.88
C GLY A 57 2.49 2.58 -5.83
N PHE A 58 1.85 1.78 -4.96
CA PHE A 58 1.02 2.31 -3.87
C PHE A 58 1.84 3.03 -2.80
N ILE A 59 3.03 2.53 -2.48
CA ILE A 59 3.92 3.13 -1.46
C ILE A 59 4.84 4.22 -2.03
N GLU A 60 4.96 4.32 -3.36
CA GLU A 60 5.89 5.25 -4.04
C GLU A 60 5.81 6.68 -3.49
N PRO A 61 4.62 7.30 -3.30
CA PRO A 61 4.53 8.66 -2.76
C PRO A 61 5.11 8.81 -1.34
N ILE A 62 5.13 7.73 -0.55
CA ILE A 62 5.74 7.72 0.79
C ILE A 62 7.26 7.63 0.65
N THR A 63 7.75 6.79 -0.25
CA THR A 63 9.19 6.60 -0.46
C THR A 63 9.86 7.85 -1.04
N GLU A 64 9.16 8.62 -1.87
CA GLU A 64 9.67 9.88 -2.46
C GLU A 64 9.92 10.98 -1.41
N GLU A 65 9.20 10.96 -0.28
CA GLU A 65 9.35 11.92 0.82
C GLU A 65 10.49 11.56 1.79
N LEU A 66 11.12 10.39 1.62
CA LEU A 66 12.21 9.93 2.47
C LEU A 66 13.58 10.28 1.87
N PRO A 67 14.60 10.54 2.71
CA PRO A 67 15.98 10.54 2.25
C PRO A 67 16.33 9.22 1.54
N ILE A 68 17.15 9.31 0.49
CA ILE A 68 17.42 8.19 -0.43
C ILE A 68 17.89 6.93 0.32
N GLU A 69 18.75 7.09 1.32
CA GLU A 69 19.24 5.97 2.13
C GLU A 69 18.12 5.21 2.86
N TYR A 70 17.05 5.87 3.28
CA TYR A 70 15.91 5.24 3.94
C TYR A 70 14.89 4.72 2.94
N ALA A 71 14.71 5.39 1.81
CA ALA A 71 13.83 4.92 0.74
C ALA A 71 14.29 3.56 0.20
N VAL A 72 15.59 3.39 -0.01
CA VAL A 72 16.18 2.11 -0.46
C VAL A 72 15.94 1.00 0.58
N GLU A 73 16.14 1.30 1.87
CA GLU A 73 15.93 0.33 2.94
C GLU A 73 14.45 -0.06 3.09
N LEU A 74 13.54 0.91 3.02
CA LEU A 74 12.09 0.66 3.10
C LEU A 74 11.61 -0.24 1.96
N ASN A 75 12.06 0.04 0.72
CA ASN A 75 11.73 -0.81 -0.42
C ASN A 75 12.21 -2.25 -0.19
N ARG A 76 13.45 -2.42 0.32
CA ARG A 76 13.97 -3.75 0.60
C ARG A 76 13.19 -4.49 1.69
N LEU A 77 12.78 -3.80 2.75
CA LEU A 77 11.96 -4.38 3.80
C LEU A 77 10.61 -4.84 3.28
N ILE A 78 9.98 -4.04 2.41
CA ILE A 78 8.68 -4.39 1.82
C ILE A 78 8.78 -5.61 0.92
N GLU A 79 9.84 -5.72 0.09
CA GLU A 79 10.09 -6.93 -0.70
C GLU A 79 10.18 -8.19 0.19
N LEU A 80 10.92 -8.12 1.30
CA LEU A 80 11.10 -9.23 2.23
C LEU A 80 9.78 -9.64 2.93
N GLU A 81 8.98 -8.66 3.35
CA GLU A 81 7.67 -8.94 3.97
C GLU A 81 6.69 -9.56 2.97
N MET A 82 6.76 -9.16 1.69
CA MET A 82 5.91 -9.73 0.64
C MET A 82 6.29 -11.18 0.32
N GLU A 83 7.57 -11.52 0.22
CA GLU A 83 8.02 -12.92 0.05
C GLU A 83 7.53 -13.84 1.17
N GLY A 84 7.39 -13.32 2.39
CA GLY A 84 6.92 -14.09 3.56
C GLY A 84 5.39 -14.15 3.75
N SER A 85 4.64 -13.26 3.09
CA SER A 85 3.19 -13.10 3.28
C SER A 85 2.35 -13.59 2.08
N LEU A 86 2.97 -13.85 0.93
CA LEU A 86 2.32 -14.43 -0.25
C LEU A 86 2.35 -15.97 -0.11
N GLY A 87 1.38 -16.53 0.62
CA GLY A 87 1.28 -17.97 0.88
C GLY A 87 -0.04 -18.38 1.51
#